data_AF-A0A9X8E7S9-F1
#
_entry.id   AF-A0A9X8E7S9-F1
#
_cell.length_a   1.000
_cell.length_b   1.000
_cell.length_c   1.000
_cell.angle_alpha   90.00
_cell.angle_beta   90.00
_cell.angle_gamma   90.00
#
_symmetry.space_group_name_H-M   'P 1'
#
loop_
_entity.id
_entity.type
_entity.pdbx_description
1 polymer ?
#
loop_
_entity_poly.entity_id
_entity_poly.type
_entity_poly.pdbx_seq_one_letter_code
_entity_poly.pdbx_strand_id
1 'polypeptide(L)'
;MSLLPSSVQPFVGTPLDDLRPLAYTLWKTDFLSQATSRDLAEFYSTKDYVPQGNRIDALNISKMYLELDQVEHSELYVVDPTLSETDREARLAEIKAHTTAIQREVIAREATKKLAHQRSAAHTFLVSAI
;
A
#
# COMPACT_ATOMS: atom_id res chain seq x y z
N MET A 1 0.33 -6.16 25.35
CA MET A 1 0.01 -5.75 23.96
C MET A 1 0.40 -4.28 23.81
N SER A 2 1.60 -4.00 23.32
CA SER A 2 2.04 -2.62 23.08
C SER A 2 1.55 -2.18 21.72
N LEU A 3 0.49 -1.37 21.69
CA LEU A 3 0.18 -0.54 20.53
C LEU A 3 1.23 0.57 20.54
N LEU A 4 2.27 0.44 19.70
CA LEU A 4 3.09 1.59 19.34
C LEU A 4 2.13 2.70 18.89
N PRO A 5 2.22 3.92 19.43
CA PRO A 5 1.51 5.04 18.84
C PRO A 5 2.05 5.15 17.43
N SER A 6 1.19 4.90 16.45
CA SER A 6 1.49 5.30 15.08
C SER A 6 1.78 6.81 15.16
N SER A 7 3.05 7.22 15.03
CA SER A 7 3.49 8.62 15.00
C SER A 7 2.99 9.35 13.74
N VAL A 8 1.90 8.86 13.17
CA VAL A 8 1.50 9.08 11.81
C VAL A 8 0.07 9.59 11.86
N GLN A 9 -0.11 10.85 11.51
CA GLN A 9 -1.39 11.53 11.52
C GLN A 9 -2.34 10.90 10.48
N PRO A 10 -3.63 10.72 10.76
CA PRO A 10 -4.63 10.34 9.76
C PRO A 10 -4.56 11.21 8.49
N PHE A 11 -5.05 10.72 7.34
CA PHE A 11 -5.35 11.62 6.22
C PHE A 11 -6.44 12.58 6.68
N VAL A 12 -6.00 13.81 6.93
CA VAL A 12 -6.87 14.95 7.18
C VAL A 12 -7.07 15.62 5.83
N GLY A 13 -8.10 15.21 5.11
CA GLY A 13 -8.42 15.77 3.81
C GLY A 13 -9.83 15.41 3.38
N THR A 14 -10.38 16.16 2.44
CA THR A 14 -11.71 15.87 1.90
C THR A 14 -11.62 14.60 1.06
N PRO A 15 -12.36 13.51 1.36
CA PRO A 15 -12.45 12.36 0.47
C PRO A 15 -12.89 12.83 -0.92
N LEU A 16 -12.41 12.18 -1.98
CA LEU A 16 -12.88 12.49 -3.32
C LEU A 16 -14.40 12.26 -3.36
N ASP A 17 -15.13 13.35 -3.55
CA ASP A 17 -16.58 13.36 -3.73
C ASP A 17 -16.83 13.74 -5.19
N ASP A 18 -17.17 12.73 -5.99
CA ASP A 18 -17.40 12.84 -7.43
C ASP A 18 -18.59 13.74 -7.77
N LEU A 19 -19.33 14.26 -6.79
CA LEU A 19 -20.43 15.21 -6.98
C LEU A 19 -20.01 16.68 -6.81
N ARG A 20 -18.78 16.96 -6.35
CA ARG A 20 -18.35 18.33 -5.98
C ARG A 20 -16.99 18.70 -6.57
N PRO A 21 -16.93 19.62 -7.56
CA PRO A 21 -15.68 20.01 -8.21
C PRO A 21 -14.63 20.59 -7.25
N LEU A 22 -15.10 21.31 -6.21
CA LEU A 22 -14.25 21.91 -5.20
C LEU A 22 -13.57 20.87 -4.29
N ALA A 23 -14.20 19.70 -4.10
CA ALA A 23 -13.63 18.61 -3.31
C ALA A 23 -12.34 18.07 -3.94
N TYR A 24 -12.23 18.12 -5.28
CA TYR A 24 -11.03 17.68 -5.98
C TYR A 24 -9.82 18.59 -5.77
N THR A 25 -9.97 19.92 -5.86
CA THR A 25 -8.84 20.86 -5.70
C THR A 25 -8.24 20.76 -4.29
N LEU A 26 -9.11 20.63 -3.29
CA LEU A 26 -8.72 20.40 -1.90
C LEU A 26 -8.06 19.02 -1.73
N TRP A 27 -8.73 17.96 -2.21
CA TRP A 27 -8.18 16.59 -2.16
C TRP A 27 -6.82 16.48 -2.83
N LYS A 28 -6.63 17.04 -4.03
CA LYS A 28 -5.37 16.98 -4.78
C LYS A 28 -4.23 17.66 -4.01
N THR A 29 -4.51 18.81 -3.39
CA THR A 29 -3.52 19.56 -2.62
C THR A 29 -3.13 18.82 -1.34
N ASP A 30 -4.12 18.36 -0.58
CA ASP A 30 -3.92 17.61 0.66
C ASP A 30 -3.22 16.27 0.40
N PHE A 31 -3.68 15.52 -0.61
CA PHE A 31 -3.10 14.23 -1.01
C PHE A 31 -1.66 14.37 -1.49
N LEU A 32 -1.36 15.31 -2.39
CA LEU A 32 0.00 15.47 -2.91
C LEU A 32 0.97 15.91 -1.81
N SER A 33 0.56 16.81 -0.91
CA SER A 33 1.40 17.22 0.22
C SER A 33 1.76 16.03 1.12
N GLN A 34 0.81 15.12 1.37
CA GLN A 34 1.05 13.97 2.24
C GLN A 34 1.78 12.83 1.51
N ALA A 35 1.43 12.56 0.25
CA ALA A 35 2.06 11.50 -0.55
C ALA A 35 3.50 11.84 -0.97
N THR A 36 3.87 13.11 -1.11
CA THR A 36 5.25 13.52 -1.45
C THR A 36 6.20 13.32 -0.26
N SER A 37 5.68 13.27 0.96
CA SER A 37 6.47 13.12 2.18
C SER A 37 6.82 11.66 2.54
N ARG A 38 6.22 10.67 1.85
CA ARG A 38 6.30 9.25 2.25
C ARG A 38 6.36 8.31 1.06
N ASP A 39 6.87 7.11 1.31
CA ASP A 39 6.75 6.00 0.38
C ASP A 39 5.27 5.66 0.13
N LEU A 40 4.92 5.40 -1.13
CA LEU A 40 3.53 5.19 -1.54
C LEU A 40 2.96 3.89 -0.94
N ALA A 41 3.78 2.85 -0.73
CA ALA A 41 3.33 1.63 -0.09
C ALA A 41 3.03 1.86 1.39
N GLU A 42 3.86 2.63 2.10
CA GLU A 42 3.59 3.04 3.48
C GLU A 42 2.29 3.87 3.58
N PHE A 43 2.12 4.83 2.66
CA PHE A 43 0.93 5.69 2.61
C PHE A 43 -0.35 4.87 2.43
N TYR A 44 -0.38 3.91 1.50
CA TYR A 44 -1.57 3.09 1.22
C TYR A 44 -1.80 1.95 2.21
N SER A 45 -0.78 1.54 2.97
CA SER A 45 -0.91 0.49 3.99
C SER A 45 -1.49 1.00 5.31
N THR A 46 -1.46 2.31 5.52
CA THR A 46 -1.84 2.92 6.80
C THR A 46 -3.35 3.16 6.86
N LYS A 47 -3.98 2.77 7.98
CA LYS A 47 -5.45 2.67 8.15
C LYS A 47 -6.21 3.93 7.77
N ASP A 48 -5.63 5.07 8.08
CA ASP A 48 -6.34 6.34 8.10
C ASP A 48 -6.00 7.21 6.89
N TYR A 49 -5.17 6.74 5.94
CA TYR A 49 -4.70 7.56 4.83
C TYR A 49 -5.48 7.42 3.52
N VAL A 50 -6.17 6.30 3.36
CA VAL A 50 -6.82 5.91 2.12
C VAL A 50 -8.20 5.34 2.43
N PRO A 51 -9.17 5.51 1.51
CA PRO A 51 -10.48 4.87 1.64
C PRO A 51 -10.33 3.40 2.00
N GLN A 52 -11.08 2.95 3.00
CA GLN A 52 -10.91 1.60 3.58
C GLN A 52 -10.97 0.49 2.54
N GLY A 53 -11.86 0.61 1.54
CA GLY A 53 -11.94 -0.36 0.43
C GLY A 53 -10.64 -0.46 -0.37
N ASN A 54 -10.04 0.68 -0.73
CA ASN A 54 -8.78 0.71 -1.49
C ASN A 54 -7.62 0.05 -0.73
N ARG A 55 -7.56 0.28 0.59
CA ARG A 55 -6.57 -0.34 1.45
C ARG A 55 -6.77 -1.86 1.54
N ILE A 56 -8.00 -2.31 1.74
CA ILE A 56 -8.32 -3.74 1.81
C ILE A 56 -7.98 -4.43 0.49
N ASP A 57 -8.33 -3.83 -0.64
CA ASP A 57 -8.00 -4.38 -1.96
C ASP A 57 -6.49 -4.54 -2.16
N ALA A 58 -5.71 -3.51 -1.86
CA ALA A 58 -4.25 -3.55 -2.03
C ALA A 58 -3.61 -4.63 -1.14
N LEU A 59 -4.08 -4.77 0.10
CA LEU A 59 -3.64 -5.82 1.01
C LEU A 59 -4.02 -7.21 0.51
N ASN A 60 -5.26 -7.40 0.06
CA ASN A 60 -5.72 -8.69 -0.48
C ASN A 60 -4.93 -9.09 -1.73
N ILE A 61 -4.69 -8.16 -2.66
CA ILE A 61 -3.88 -8.40 -3.86
C ILE A 61 -2.44 -8.73 -3.46
N SER A 62 -1.84 -7.99 -2.52
CA SER A 62 -0.47 -8.28 -2.04
C SER A 62 -0.34 -9.68 -1.44
N LYS A 63 -1.37 -10.14 -0.74
CA LYS A 63 -1.42 -11.49 -0.17
C LYS A 63 -1.48 -12.55 -1.27
N MET A 64 -2.34 -12.35 -2.27
CA MET A 64 -2.45 -13.26 -3.40
C MET A 64 -1.13 -13.38 -4.17
N TYR A 65 -0.44 -12.27 -4.43
CA TYR A 65 0.87 -12.29 -5.09
C TYR A 65 1.93 -13.00 -4.26
N LEU A 66 1.92 -12.82 -2.94
CA LEU A 66 2.82 -13.55 -2.05
C LEU A 66 2.54 -15.06 -2.05
N GLU A 67 1.26 -15.46 -2.05
CA GLU A 67 0.86 -16.87 -2.14
C GLU A 67 1.32 -17.49 -3.48
N LEU A 68 1.25 -16.74 -4.59
CA LEU A 68 1.77 -17.19 -5.88
C LEU A 68 3.30 -17.35 -5.86
N ASP A 69 4.03 -16.36 -5.34
CA ASP A 69 5.49 -16.41 -5.22
C ASP A 69 5.94 -17.61 -4.36
N GLN A 70 5.21 -17.92 -3.29
CA GLN A 70 5.46 -19.10 -2.46
C GLN A 70 5.26 -20.43 -3.19
N VAL A 71 4.33 -20.48 -4.15
CA VAL A 71 4.09 -21.68 -4.96
C VAL A 71 5.13 -21.80 -6.07
N GLU A 72 5.45 -20.71 -6.76
CA GLU A 72 6.39 -20.69 -7.89
C GLU A 72 7.86 -20.80 -7.45
N HIS A 73 8.19 -20.24 -6.28
CA HIS A 73 9.55 -20.18 -5.74
C HIS A 73 9.64 -20.83 -4.36
N SER A 74 8.98 -21.98 -4.19
CA SER A 74 8.86 -22.69 -2.92
C SER A 74 10.21 -22.93 -2.21
N GLU A 75 11.29 -23.14 -2.96
CA GLU A 75 12.66 -23.29 -2.46
C GLU A 75 13.16 -22.06 -1.70
N LEU A 76 12.68 -20.86 -2.04
CA LEU A 76 13.00 -19.61 -1.35
C LEU A 76 12.34 -19.52 0.03
N TYR A 77 11.41 -20.40 0.37
CA TYR A 77 10.69 -20.39 1.64
C TYR A 77 11.07 -21.55 2.58
N VAL A 78 11.92 -22.46 2.11
CA VAL A 78 12.39 -23.59 2.92
C VAL A 78 13.48 -23.13 3.90
N VAL A 79 13.35 -23.61 5.14
CA VAL A 79 14.36 -23.51 6.18
C VAL A 79 14.86 -24.91 6.47
N ASP A 80 16.14 -25.18 6.17
CA ASP A 80 16.75 -26.48 6.43
C ASP A 80 16.83 -26.73 7.95
N PRO A 81 16.25 -27.84 8.46
CA PRO A 81 16.24 -28.14 9.89
C PRO A 81 17.61 -28.49 10.46
N THR A 82 18.61 -28.75 9.61
CA THR A 82 19.98 -29.07 10.01
C THR A 82 20.86 -27.84 10.21
N LEU A 83 20.37 -26.65 9.85
CA LEU A 83 21.09 -25.39 10.06
C LEU A 83 21.36 -25.14 11.54
N SER A 84 22.49 -24.48 11.80
CA SER A 84 22.75 -23.91 13.12
C SER A 84 21.68 -22.87 13.47
N GLU A 85 21.52 -22.56 14.76
CA GLU A 85 20.54 -21.56 15.20
C GLU A 85 20.77 -20.20 14.53
N THR A 86 22.03 -19.75 14.46
CA THR A 86 22.42 -18.51 13.79
C THR A 86 22.06 -18.51 12.30
N ASP A 87 22.39 -19.59 11.59
CA ASP A 87 22.12 -19.68 10.14
C ASP A 87 20.62 -19.78 9.87
N ARG A 88 19.87 -20.46 10.74
CA ARG A 88 18.42 -20.53 10.70
C ARG A 88 17.79 -19.16 10.90
N GLU A 89 18.28 -18.36 11.84
CA GLU A 89 17.82 -16.98 12.05
C GLU A 89 18.10 -16.09 10.84
N ALA A 90 19.30 -16.18 10.26
CA ALA A 90 19.65 -15.47 9.04
C ALA A 90 18.69 -15.85 7.89
N ARG A 91 18.41 -17.15 7.72
CA ARG A 91 17.48 -17.63 6.70
C ARG A 91 16.06 -17.11 6.90
N LEU A 92 15.56 -17.10 8.13
CA LEU A 92 14.25 -16.53 8.46
C LEU A 92 14.20 -15.01 8.19
N ALA A 93 15.29 -14.29 8.44
CA ALA A 93 15.40 -12.87 8.13
C ALA A 93 15.38 -12.60 6.63
N GLU A 94 16.05 -13.43 5.81
CA GLU A 94 16.00 -13.36 4.35
C GLU A 94 14.58 -13.58 3.81
N ILE A 95 13.90 -14.65 4.25
CA ILE A 95 12.51 -14.94 3.87
C ILE A 95 11.60 -13.76 4.24
N LYS A 96 11.79 -13.21 5.44
CA LYS A 96 11.04 -12.04 5.90
C LYS A 96 11.33 -10.80 5.05
N ALA A 97 12.57 -10.58 4.63
CA ALA A 97 12.93 -9.46 3.76
C ALA A 97 12.28 -9.61 2.38
N HIS A 98 12.34 -10.81 1.79
CA HIS A 98 11.73 -11.12 0.50
C HIS A 98 10.22 -10.93 0.51
N THR A 99 9.53 -11.53 1.49
CA THR A 99 8.07 -11.37 1.66
C THR A 99 7.66 -9.92 1.83
N THR A 100 8.43 -9.14 2.60
CA THR A 100 8.19 -7.71 2.80
C THR A 100 8.40 -6.91 1.52
N ALA A 101 9.40 -7.27 0.71
CA ALA A 101 9.67 -6.61 -0.57
C ALA A 101 8.52 -6.82 -1.56
N ILE A 102 8.03 -8.05 -1.71
CA ILE A 102 6.87 -8.38 -2.56
C ILE A 102 5.63 -7.59 -2.13
N GLN A 103 5.32 -7.61 -0.83
CA GLN A 103 4.17 -6.88 -0.31
C GLN A 103 4.26 -5.38 -0.61
N ARG A 104 5.43 -4.78 -0.36
CA ARG A 104 5.66 -3.35 -0.66
C ARG A 104 5.51 -3.03 -2.14
N GLU A 105 6.12 -3.82 -3.01
CA GLU A 105 6.05 -3.62 -4.45
C GLU A 105 4.61 -3.68 -4.96
N VAL A 106 3.86 -4.72 -4.56
CA VAL A 106 2.48 -4.90 -5.00
C VAL A 106 1.59 -3.78 -4.48
N ILE A 107 1.74 -3.39 -3.21
CA ILE A 107 0.97 -2.27 -2.65
C ILE A 107 1.31 -0.97 -3.39
N ALA A 108 2.58 -0.66 -3.65
CA ALA A 108 2.98 0.52 -4.41
C ALA A 108 2.39 0.54 -5.82
N ARG A 109 2.41 -0.61 -6.51
CA ARG A 109 1.83 -0.78 -7.84
C ARG A 109 0.33 -0.54 -7.84
N GLU A 110 -0.40 -1.19 -6.95
CA GLU A 110 -1.87 -1.05 -6.87
C GLU A 110 -2.29 0.34 -6.40
N ALA A 111 -1.54 0.94 -5.48
CA ALA A 111 -1.70 2.33 -5.09
C ALA A 111 -1.54 3.29 -6.27
N THR A 112 -0.51 3.08 -7.10
CA THR A 112 -0.26 3.89 -8.30
C THR A 112 -1.41 3.81 -9.29
N LYS A 113 -1.93 2.60 -9.54
CA LYS A 113 -3.10 2.38 -10.41
C LYS A 113 -4.35 3.06 -9.87
N LYS A 114 -4.67 2.88 -8.59
CA LYS A 114 -5.84 3.49 -7.95
C LYS A 114 -5.73 5.03 -7.98
N LEU A 115 -4.55 5.58 -7.73
CA LEU A 115 -4.31 7.02 -7.84
C LEU A 115 -4.52 7.54 -9.27
N ALA A 116 -4.01 6.82 -10.27
CA ALA A 116 -4.21 7.19 -11.68
C ALA A 116 -5.70 7.17 -12.05
N HIS A 117 -6.45 6.16 -11.59
CA HIS A 117 -7.88 6.08 -11.81
C HIS A 117 -8.64 7.22 -11.14
N GLN A 118 -8.33 7.54 -9.88
CA GLN A 118 -8.91 8.69 -9.18
C GLN A 118 -8.64 10.03 -9.88
N ARG A 119 -7.42 10.23 -10.40
CA ARG A 119 -7.07 11.43 -11.18
C ARG A 119 -7.87 11.52 -12.48
N SER A 120 -8.07 10.39 -13.16
CA SER A 120 -8.83 10.33 -14.41
C SER A 120 -10.33 10.58 -14.19
N ALA A 121 -10.92 9.97 -13.15
CA ALA A 121 -12.31 10.21 -12.78
C ALA A 121 -12.56 11.68 -12.46
N ALA A 122 -11.69 12.28 -11.64
CA ALA A 122 -11.79 13.70 -11.31
C ALA A 122 -11.62 14.63 -12.51
N HIS A 123 -10.68 14.34 -13.42
CA HIS A 123 -10.53 15.11 -14.65
C HIS A 123 -11.79 15.03 -15.53
N THR A 124 -12.36 13.83 -15.69
CA THR A 124 -13.60 13.62 -16.45
C THR A 124 -14.75 14.42 -15.86
N PHE A 125 -14.89 14.42 -14.53
CA PHE A 125 -15.92 15.18 -13.84
C PHE A 125 -15.75 16.69 -14.06
N LEU A 126 -14.54 17.24 -13.95
CA LEU A 126 -14.28 18.65 -14.20
C LEU A 126 -14.56 19.08 -15.64
N VAL A 127 -14.16 18.26 -16.62
CA VAL A 127 -14.36 18.57 -18.05
C VAL A 127 -15.83 18.43 -18.44
N SER A 128 -16.56 17.47 -17.85
CA SER A 128 -17.99 17.25 -18.15
C SER A 128 -18.93 18.21 -17.41
N ALA A 129 -18.42 18.95 -16.42
CA ALA A 129 -19.16 19.97 -15.67
C ALA A 129 -19.02 21.38 -16.27
N ILE A 130 -18.32 21.53 -17.40
CA ILE A 130 -18.20 22.74 -18.22
C ILE A 130 -19.15 22.63 -19.40
#